data_AF-A0A6J7DS53-F1
#
_entry.id   AF-A0A6J7DS53-F1
#
_cell.length_a   1.000
_cell.length_b   1.000
_cell.length_c   1.000
_cell.angle_alpha   90.00
_cell.angle_beta   90.00
_cell.angle_gamma   90.00
#
_symmetry.space_group_name_H-M   'P 1'
#
loop_
_entity.id
_entity.type
_entity.pdbx_description
1 polymer ?
#
loop_
_entity_poly.entity_id
_entity_poly.type
_entity_poly.pdbx_seq_one_letter_code
_entity_poly.pdbx_strand_id
1 'polypeptide(L)' 'MLVCPCHQSMFDVTVGAQPNFGPAPRPLPQLPLFIDKDGYLRSQSDYLEPVGPGYWERS' A
#
# COMPACT_ATOMS: atom_id res chain seq x y z
N MET A 1 10.48 -3.31 6.97
CA MET A 1 10.93 -2.78 5.67
C MET A 1 10.45 -3.69 4.56
N LEU A 2 9.77 -3.14 3.56
CA LEU A 2 9.40 -3.85 2.33
C LEU A 2 10.23 -3.30 1.17
N VAL A 3 10.81 -4.16 0.33
CA VAL A 3 11.72 -3.75 -0.75
C VAL A 3 11.19 -4.26 -2.10
N CYS A 4 11.05 -3.36 -3.07
CA CYS A 4 10.74 -3.72 -4.45
C CYS A 4 12.04 -4.10 -5.19
N PRO A 5 12.19 -5.33 -5.69
CA PRO A 5 13.46 -5.81 -6.25
C PRO A 5 13.82 -5.16 -7.59
N CYS A 6 12.85 -4.61 -8.32
CA CYS A 6 13.09 -4.07 -9.66
C CYS A 6 13.97 -2.81 -9.65
N HIS A 7 13.73 -1.91 -8.70
CA HIS A 7 14.42 -0.61 -8.64
C HIS A 7 14.73 -0.19 -7.20
N GLN A 8 14.70 -1.13 -6.26
CA GLN A 8 15.14 -0.96 -4.87
C GLN A 8 14.38 0.10 -4.08
N SER A 9 13.14 0.43 -4.47
CA SER A 9 12.26 1.24 -3.62
C SER A 9 12.00 0.54 -2.30
N MET A 10 12.16 1.26 -1.20
CA MET A 10 12.00 0.75 0.16
C MET A 10 10.82 1.46 0.83
N PHE A 11 9.95 0.70 1.49
CA PHE A 11 8.74 1.19 2.13
C PHE A 11 8.71 0.81 3.61
N ASP A 12 8.42 1.78 4.48
CA ASP A 12 8.20 1.54 5.90
C ASP A 12 6.76 1.11 6.16
N VAL A 13 6.54 -0.20 6.22
CA VAL A 13 5.21 -0.80 6.47
C VAL A 13 4.61 -0.45 7.84
N THR A 14 5.41 0.04 8.79
CA THR A 14 4.91 0.48 10.11
C THR A 14 4.35 1.90 10.08
N VAL A 15 4.70 2.67 9.04
CA VAL A 15 4.25 4.05 8.81
C VAL A 15 3.52 4.13 7.47
N GLY A 16 2.45 3.35 7.34
CA GLY A 16 1.56 3.39 6.16
C GLY A 16 2.25 3.04 4.83
N ALA A 17 3.34 2.29 4.86
CA ALA A 17 4.19 2.01 3.70
C ALA A 17 4.75 3.27 3.03
N GLN A 18 5.12 4.29 3.79
CA GLN A 18 5.82 5.47 3.26
C GLN A 18 7.15 5.06 2.60
N PRO A 19 7.44 5.55 1.38
CA PRO A 19 8.72 5.31 0.74
C PRO A 19 9.81 6.09 1.47
N ASN A 20 10.92 5.44 1.80
CA ASN A 20 12.08 6.08 2.43
C ASN A 20 13.36 5.99 1.59
N PHE A 21 13.35 5.22 0.50
CA PHE A 21 14.43 5.13 -0.47
C PHE A 21 13.92 4.66 -1.85
N GLY A 22 14.70 4.93 -2.89
CA GLY A 22 14.45 4.51 -4.27
C GLY A 22 13.43 5.39 -5.01
N PRO A 23 13.06 5.02 -6.25
CA PRO A 23 12.32 5.90 -7.15
C PRO A 23 10.80 5.92 -6.95
N ALA A 24 10.24 5.16 -5.99
CA ALA A 24 8.79 5.16 -5.78
C ALA A 24 8.32 6.50 -5.18
N PRO A 25 7.40 7.23 -5.84
CA PRO A 25 7.09 8.61 -5.44
C PRO A 25 6.05 8.73 -4.32
N ARG A 26 5.45 7.62 -3.89
CA ARG A 26 4.29 7.63 -2.98
C ARG A 26 4.18 6.34 -2.15
N PRO A 27 3.42 6.36 -1.04
CA PRO A 27 3.10 5.17 -0.27
C PRO A 27 2.30 4.13 -1.06
N LEU A 28 2.35 2.89 -0.60
CA LEU A 28 1.46 1.84 -1.08
C LEU A 28 0.06 2.03 -0.48
N PRO A 29 -1.02 1.96 -1.28
CA PRO A 29 -2.37 2.08 -0.76
C PRO A 29 -2.68 0.95 0.23
N GLN A 30 -3.24 1.31 1.39
CA GLN A 30 -3.57 0.36 2.44
C GLN A 30 -4.96 -0.24 2.19
N LEU A 31 -5.10 -1.57 2.32
CA LEU A 31 -6.39 -2.24 2.30
C LEU A 31 -6.97 -2.24 3.72
N PRO A 32 -8.14 -1.64 3.99
CA PRO A 32 -8.76 -1.68 5.31
C PRO A 32 -9.18 -3.11 5.67
N LEU A 33 -8.80 -3.57 6.87
CA LEU A 33 -9.05 -4.95 7.33
C LEU A 33 -9.86 -4.97 8.62
N PHE A 34 -10.66 -6.03 8.80
CA PHE A 34 -11.35 -6.34 10.05
C PHE A 34 -11.41 -7.86 10.27
N ILE A 35 -11.73 -8.27 11.50
CA ILE A 35 -12.02 -9.66 11.84
C ILE A 35 -13.55 -9.83 11.86
N ASP A 36 -14.08 -10.78 11.10
CA ASP A 36 -15.51 -11.05 11.07
C ASP A 36 -16.00 -11.81 12.31
N LYS A 37 -17.32 -12.02 12.39
CA LYS A 37 -17.97 -12.73 13.51
C LYS A 37 -17.51 -14.19 13.68
N ASP A 38 -16.95 -14.78 12.63
CA ASP A 38 -16.52 -16.17 12.60
C ASP A 38 -14.99 -16.27 12.84
N GLY A 39 -14.31 -15.14 13.08
CA GLY A 39 -12.88 -15.06 13.39
C GLY A 39 -11.95 -14.95 12.19
N TYR A 40 -12.47 -14.73 10.98
CA TYR A 40 -11.67 -14.64 9.76
C TYR A 40 -11.28 -13.20 9.43
N LEU A 41 -10.08 -13.03 8.88
CA LEU A 41 -9.61 -11.77 8.33
C LEU A 41 -10.33 -11.44 7.03
N ARG A 42 -10.91 -10.25 6.93
CA ARG A 42 -11.61 -9.76 5.74
C ARG A 42 -11.30 -8.29 5.45
N SER A 43 -11.51 -7.89 4.19
CA SER A 43 -11.46 -6.48 3.77
C SER A 43 -12.73 -5.73 4.20
N GLN A 44 -12.59 -4.59 4.86
CA GLN A 44 -13.72 -3.75 5.27
C GLN A 44 -14.28 -2.95 4.08
N SER A 45 -13.43 -2.57 3.15
CA SER A 45 -13.76 -1.89 1.90
C SER A 45 -12.70 -2.21 0.85
N ASP A 46 -12.84 -1.63 -0.34
CA ASP A 46 -11.75 -1.55 -1.32
C ASP A 46 -10.66 -0.55 -0.86
N TYR A 47 -9.58 -0.45 -1.63
CA TYR A 47 -8.56 0.58 -1.48
C TYR A 47 -9.16 1.99 -1.61
N LEU A 48 -8.67 2.92 -0.77
CA LEU A 48 -9.10 4.32 -0.81
C LEU A 48 -8.30 5.17 -1.83
N GLU A 49 -7.27 4.58 -2.44
CA GLU A 49 -6.50 5.17 -3.52
C GLU A 49 -6.26 4.14 -4.63
N PRO A 50 -6.06 4.55 -5.89
CA PRO A 50 -5.77 3.64 -6.99
C PRO A 50 -4.51 2.78 -6.75
N VAL A 51 -4.61 1.48 -7.04
CA VAL A 51 -3.47 0.56 -6.99
C VAL A 51 -2.62 0.71 -8.25
N GLY A 52 -1.29 0.64 -8.10
CA GLY A 52 -0.34 0.67 -9.21
C GLY A 52 0.39 2.01 -9.40
N PRO A 53 1.14 2.14 -10.52
CA PRO A 53 1.90 3.35 -10.85
C PRO A 53 0.99 4.56 -11.09
N GLY A 54 1.59 5.76 -11.14
CA GLY A 54 0.86 6.99 -11.48
C GLY A 54 0.35 6.97 -12.92
N TYR A 55 -0.80 7.61 -13.14
CA TYR A 55 -1.39 7.93 -14.44
C TYR A 55 -1.96 9.35 -14.38
N TRP A 56 -2.30 9.93 -15.53
CA TRP A 56 -2.58 11.36 -15.65
C TRP A 56 -3.84 11.82 -14.89
N GLU A 57 -4.88 11.00 -14.84
CA GLU A 57 -6.15 11.27 -14.15
C GLU A 57 -6.19 10.73 -12.72
N ARG A 58 -5.02 10.48 -12.14
CA ARG A 58 -4.92 9.99 -10.77
C ARG A 58 -5.12 11.16 -9.80
N SER A 59 -6.37 11.42 -9.45
CA SER A 59 -6.78 12.33 -8.36
C SER A 59 -6.53 11.73 -6.99
#